data_AF-A0A6S7HS73-F1
#
_entry.id   AF-A0A6S7HS73-F1
#
_cell.length_a   1.000
_cell.length_b   1.000
_cell.length_c   1.000
_cell.angle_alpha   90.00
_cell.angle_beta   90.00
_cell.angle_gamma   90.00
#
_symmetry.space_group_name_H-M   'P 1'
#
loop_
_entity.id
_entity.type
_entity.pdbx_description
1 polymer ?
#
loop_
_entity_poly.entity_id
_entity_poly.type
_entity_poly.pdbx_seq_one_letter_code
_entity_poly.pdbx_strand_id
1 'polypeptide(L)'
;MSNIRIVFALTCLMIWSVQVNVFVLGVDLDECTAGLKSCPETGSVCSDPDLSTNGTAICVCATGYTGNGTSCENINECLIDGICPGEGVQCEDTHGSFLCLCKPNYTPVNGTCVHDNDCTQPGKKCHKNADCITVNGTFNCRCKSGYTGDGKNNCTGSKLSEGIKDGDIDPLSFMTVMHDDIFNFNFITIDEVIDALNHIQLKNEWFYK
;
A
#
# COMPACT_ATOMS: atom_id res chain seq x y z
N MET A 1 -52.99 -45.09 -45.64
CA MET A 1 -51.80 -44.22 -45.76
C MET A 1 -52.14 -42.72 -45.67
N SER A 2 -53.26 -42.30 -45.05
CA SER A 2 -53.64 -40.87 -44.98
C SER A 2 -53.43 -40.20 -43.62
N ASN A 3 -53.27 -40.94 -42.52
CA ASN A 3 -53.21 -40.34 -41.19
C ASN A 3 -51.79 -39.95 -40.73
N ILE A 4 -50.74 -40.58 -41.27
CA ILE A 4 -49.34 -40.27 -40.91
C ILE A 4 -48.85 -38.96 -41.54
N ARG A 5 -49.36 -38.60 -42.73
CA ARG A 5 -49.00 -37.32 -43.40
C ARG A 5 -49.63 -36.11 -42.73
N ILE A 6 -50.80 -36.26 -42.10
CA ILE A 6 -51.50 -35.19 -41.38
C ILE A 6 -50.81 -34.90 -40.04
N VAL A 7 -50.34 -35.94 -39.33
CA VAL A 7 -49.60 -35.76 -38.06
C VAL A 7 -48.28 -35.02 -38.28
N PHE A 8 -47.52 -35.37 -39.33
CA PHE A 8 -46.28 -34.64 -39.68
C PHE A 8 -46.52 -33.19 -40.11
N ALA A 9 -47.64 -32.92 -40.81
CA ALA A 9 -47.99 -31.56 -41.22
C ALA A 9 -48.41 -30.69 -40.02
N LEU A 10 -49.16 -31.25 -39.05
CA LEU A 10 -49.57 -30.56 -37.84
C LEU A 10 -48.41 -30.34 -36.86
N THR A 11 -47.46 -31.28 -36.77
CA THR A 11 -46.23 -31.05 -35.97
C THR A 11 -45.33 -30.00 -36.64
N CYS A 12 -45.22 -29.95 -37.97
CA CYS A 12 -44.50 -28.88 -38.67
C CYS A 12 -45.18 -27.51 -38.53
N LEU A 13 -46.53 -27.45 -38.56
CA LEU A 13 -47.29 -26.22 -38.32
C LEU A 13 -47.20 -25.76 -36.87
N MET A 14 -47.16 -26.68 -35.90
CA MET A 14 -46.87 -26.37 -34.49
C MET A 14 -45.42 -25.92 -34.30
N ILE A 15 -44.45 -26.45 -35.07
CA ILE A 15 -43.05 -25.98 -35.05
C ILE A 15 -42.92 -24.57 -35.70
N TRP A 16 -43.77 -24.24 -36.69
CA TRP A 16 -43.88 -22.88 -37.25
C TRP A 16 -44.72 -21.92 -36.39
N SER A 17 -45.64 -22.43 -35.57
CA SER A 17 -46.48 -21.63 -34.63
C SER A 17 -45.81 -21.43 -33.28
N VAL A 18 -44.86 -22.30 -32.92
CA VAL A 18 -43.77 -21.99 -32.00
C VAL A 18 -42.70 -21.25 -32.81
N GLN A 19 -43.10 -20.16 -33.49
CA GLN A 19 -42.23 -19.01 -33.48
C GLN A 19 -41.89 -18.84 -32.02
N VAL A 20 -40.59 -18.94 -31.78
CA VAL A 20 -39.93 -18.71 -30.52
C VAL A 20 -40.44 -17.36 -30.02
N ASN A 21 -41.59 -17.36 -29.34
CA ASN A 21 -42.03 -16.34 -28.43
C ASN A 21 -41.18 -16.53 -27.16
N VAL A 22 -39.86 -16.61 -27.34
CA VAL A 22 -39.02 -15.75 -26.53
C VAL A 22 -39.47 -14.37 -26.97
N PHE A 23 -40.51 -13.90 -26.29
CA PHE A 23 -40.69 -12.50 -26.00
C PHE A 23 -39.30 -12.10 -25.54
N VAL A 24 -38.50 -11.54 -26.44
CA VAL A 24 -37.30 -10.83 -26.05
C VAL A 24 -37.92 -9.73 -25.21
N LEU A 25 -38.00 -9.98 -23.89
CA LEU A 25 -38.18 -8.92 -22.92
C LEU A 25 -37.24 -7.88 -23.44
N GLY A 26 -37.80 -6.74 -23.84
CA GLY A 26 -37.00 -5.66 -24.35
C GLY A 26 -36.08 -5.24 -23.22
N VAL A 27 -34.93 -5.88 -23.18
CA VAL A 27 -33.84 -5.61 -22.29
C VAL A 27 -32.87 -4.81 -23.12
N ASP A 28 -32.41 -3.74 -22.51
CA ASP A 28 -31.30 -3.00 -23.04
C ASP A 28 -30.11 -3.93 -23.31
N LEU A 29 -29.47 -3.72 -24.45
CA LEU A 29 -28.29 -4.46 -24.85
C LEU A 29 -27.09 -3.58 -24.53
N ASP A 30 -26.32 -3.99 -23.52
CA ASP A 30 -25.06 -3.30 -23.19
C ASP A 30 -24.10 -3.32 -24.39
N GLU A 31 -24.10 -2.23 -25.17
CA GLU A 31 -23.33 -2.13 -26.41
C GLU A 31 -21.83 -1.95 -26.13
N CYS A 32 -21.48 -1.51 -24.92
CA CYS A 32 -20.10 -1.41 -24.47
C CYS A 32 -19.51 -2.81 -24.24
N THR A 33 -20.23 -3.68 -23.51
CA THR A 33 -19.81 -5.06 -23.26
C THR A 33 -19.93 -5.92 -24.52
N ALA A 34 -20.93 -5.66 -25.36
CA ALA A 34 -21.10 -6.35 -26.64
C ALA A 34 -20.10 -5.90 -27.71
N GLY A 35 -19.31 -4.84 -27.47
CA GLY A 35 -18.33 -4.30 -28.42
C GLY A 35 -18.98 -3.67 -29.66
N LEU A 36 -20.25 -3.29 -29.57
CA LEU A 36 -21.01 -2.66 -30.66
C LEU A 36 -20.78 -1.14 -30.70
N LYS A 37 -20.34 -0.56 -29.58
CA LYS A 37 -19.95 0.85 -29.48
C LYS A 37 -18.45 0.98 -29.20
N SER A 38 -17.75 1.69 -30.07
CA SER A 38 -16.35 2.08 -29.87
C SER A 38 -16.24 3.60 -29.79
N CYS A 39 -15.40 4.10 -28.88
CA CYS A 39 -15.11 5.52 -28.73
C CYS A 39 -13.74 5.86 -29.35
N PRO A 40 -13.61 7.02 -30.04
CA PRO A 40 -12.50 7.27 -30.97
C PRO A 40 -11.22 7.84 -30.33
N GLU A 41 -11.28 8.43 -29.13
CA GLU A 41 -10.17 9.19 -28.55
C GLU A 41 -9.58 8.59 -27.26
N THR A 42 -8.29 8.86 -27.05
CA THR A 42 -7.61 8.62 -25.77
C THR A 42 -8.30 9.39 -24.65
N GLY A 43 -8.64 8.70 -23.55
CA GLY A 43 -9.39 9.29 -22.45
C GLY A 43 -10.91 9.32 -22.66
N SER A 44 -11.45 8.69 -23.71
CA SER A 44 -12.88 8.41 -23.85
C SER A 44 -13.21 6.96 -23.52
N VAL A 45 -14.35 6.73 -22.87
CA VAL A 45 -14.86 5.40 -22.53
C VAL A 45 -16.32 5.28 -22.93
N CYS A 46 -16.72 4.06 -23.28
CA CYS A 46 -18.11 3.76 -23.52
C CYS A 46 -18.87 3.74 -22.19
N SER A 47 -20.03 4.36 -22.15
CA SER A 47 -20.95 4.32 -21.02
C SER A 47 -22.35 4.03 -21.54
N ASP A 48 -22.99 3.05 -20.89
CA ASP A 48 -24.37 2.70 -21.17
C ASP A 48 -25.26 2.97 -19.95
N PRO A 49 -25.71 4.23 -19.78
CA PRO A 49 -26.49 4.61 -18.61
C PRO A 49 -27.98 4.29 -18.74
N ASP A 50 -28.49 4.00 -19.95
CA ASP A 50 -29.92 3.85 -20.23
C ASP A 50 -30.31 2.39 -20.42
N LEU A 51 -30.80 1.77 -19.35
CA LEU A 51 -31.25 0.37 -19.36
C LEU A 51 -32.60 0.15 -20.06
N SER A 52 -33.06 1.10 -20.88
CA SER A 52 -34.29 0.97 -21.66
C SER A 52 -34.03 0.34 -23.03
N THR A 53 -35.06 -0.25 -23.64
CA THR A 53 -34.98 -0.88 -24.97
C THR A 53 -34.53 0.02 -26.11
N ASN A 54 -34.61 1.35 -25.90
CA ASN A 54 -34.19 2.36 -26.85
C ASN A 54 -33.01 3.18 -26.32
N GLY A 55 -32.43 2.74 -25.19
CA GLY A 55 -31.17 3.25 -24.70
C GLY A 55 -30.10 3.05 -25.78
N THR A 56 -29.16 3.99 -25.82
CA THR A 56 -28.02 3.88 -26.72
C THR A 56 -26.78 4.26 -25.95
N ALA A 57 -25.77 3.41 -26.00
CA ALA A 57 -24.47 3.69 -25.41
C ALA A 57 -23.84 4.96 -26.00
N ILE A 58 -23.34 5.79 -25.09
CA ILE A 58 -22.69 7.05 -25.38
C ILE A 58 -21.20 6.97 -25.05
N CYS A 59 -20.42 7.87 -25.63
CA CYS A 59 -19.03 8.07 -25.22
C CYS A 59 -18.98 9.18 -24.18
N VAL A 60 -18.28 8.93 -23.08
CA VAL A 60 -18.03 9.90 -22.02
C VAL A 60 -16.53 9.98 -21.77
N CYS A 61 -16.05 11.07 -21.18
CA CYS A 61 -14.65 11.14 -20.79
C CYS A 61 -14.38 10.21 -19.60
N ALA A 62 -13.24 9.54 -19.65
CA ALA A 62 -12.74 8.70 -18.57
C ALA A 62 -12.49 9.55 -17.31
N THR A 63 -12.39 8.88 -16.16
CA THR A 63 -11.95 9.54 -14.92
C THR A 63 -10.58 10.22 -15.15
N GLY A 64 -10.45 11.46 -14.69
CA GLY A 64 -9.25 12.29 -14.92
C GLY A 64 -9.27 13.07 -16.25
N TYR A 65 -10.36 13.01 -17.01
CA TYR A 65 -10.52 13.74 -18.27
C TYR A 65 -11.78 14.61 -18.28
N THR A 66 -11.75 15.69 -19.05
CA THR A 66 -12.88 16.62 -19.25
C THR A 66 -13.13 16.85 -20.73
N GLY A 67 -14.37 17.17 -21.11
CA GLY A 67 -14.74 17.41 -22.50
C GLY A 67 -16.15 16.94 -22.83
N ASN A 68 -16.38 16.58 -24.10
CA ASN A 68 -17.70 16.21 -24.61
C ASN A 68 -17.89 14.68 -24.80
N GLY A 69 -16.94 13.88 -24.31
CA GLY A 69 -16.97 12.41 -24.43
C GLY A 69 -16.45 11.85 -25.75
N THR A 70 -16.36 12.67 -26.79
CA THR A 70 -15.68 12.34 -28.06
C THR A 70 -14.35 13.05 -28.23
N SER A 71 -14.19 14.20 -27.56
CA SER A 71 -12.96 14.93 -27.40
C SER A 71 -12.74 15.16 -25.91
N CYS A 72 -11.67 14.55 -25.39
CA CYS A 72 -11.37 14.51 -23.97
C CYS A 72 -9.95 14.98 -23.69
N GLU A 73 -9.84 16.00 -22.85
CA GLU A 73 -8.58 16.60 -22.42
C GLU A 73 -8.24 16.15 -21.01
N ASN A 74 -6.96 15.94 -20.73
CA ASN A 74 -6.49 15.60 -19.39
C ASN A 74 -6.84 16.74 -18.42
N ILE A 75 -7.42 16.40 -17.26
CA ILE A 75 -7.60 17.36 -16.18
C ILE A 75 -6.25 17.49 -15.50
N ASN A 76 -5.73 18.71 -15.38
CA ASN A 76 -4.56 18.97 -14.56
C ASN A 76 -4.98 19.14 -13.10
N GLU A 77 -4.94 18.07 -12.32
CA GLU A 77 -5.33 18.12 -10.91
C GLU A 77 -4.36 18.94 -10.05
N CYS A 78 -3.13 19.20 -10.51
CA CYS A 78 -2.15 20.04 -9.80
C CYS A 78 -2.56 21.52 -9.72
N LEU A 79 -3.56 21.96 -10.49
CA LEU A 79 -4.16 23.28 -10.37
C LEU A 79 -5.19 23.37 -9.22
N ILE A 80 -5.54 22.24 -8.60
CA ILE A 80 -6.46 22.18 -7.48
C ILE A 80 -5.67 22.42 -6.18
N ASP A 81 -6.05 23.48 -5.45
CA ASP A 81 -5.41 23.82 -4.18
C ASP A 81 -5.54 22.68 -3.16
N GLY A 82 -4.41 22.30 -2.57
CA GLY A 82 -4.36 21.26 -1.53
C GLY A 82 -4.43 19.83 -2.03
N ILE A 83 -4.37 19.59 -3.35
CA ILE A 83 -4.41 18.23 -3.94
C ILE A 83 -3.27 17.33 -3.44
N CYS A 84 -2.09 17.92 -3.22
CA CYS A 84 -0.92 17.27 -2.62
C CYS A 84 -0.60 17.92 -1.27
N PRO A 85 -1.20 17.46 -0.16
CA PRO A 85 -0.93 18.01 1.15
C PRO A 85 0.42 17.55 1.70
N GLY A 86 1.16 18.44 2.35
CA GLY A 86 2.42 18.14 3.03
C GLY A 86 3.55 19.09 2.69
N GLU A 87 4.43 19.34 3.66
CA GLU A 87 5.64 20.11 3.43
C GLU A 87 6.60 19.32 2.52
N GLY A 88 7.27 20.02 1.60
CA GLY A 88 8.22 19.36 0.71
C GLY A 88 7.60 18.48 -0.37
N VAL A 89 6.29 18.53 -0.59
CA VAL A 89 5.60 17.78 -1.65
C VAL A 89 5.42 18.65 -2.89
N GLN A 90 5.61 18.08 -4.08
CA GLN A 90 5.30 18.66 -5.38
C GLN A 90 4.28 17.79 -6.12
N CYS A 91 3.42 18.41 -6.91
CA CYS A 91 2.47 17.73 -7.77
C CYS A 91 3.02 17.61 -9.20
N GLU A 92 2.84 16.45 -9.81
CA GLU A 92 3.11 16.20 -11.22
C GLU A 92 1.83 15.69 -11.89
N ASP A 93 1.40 16.39 -12.94
CA ASP A 93 0.22 16.04 -13.72
C ASP A 93 0.54 14.84 -14.64
N THR A 94 -0.35 13.85 -14.67
CA THR A 94 -0.17 12.64 -15.49
C THR A 94 -1.43 12.38 -16.31
N HIS A 95 -1.34 11.50 -17.32
CA HIS A 95 -2.50 11.22 -18.15
C HIS A 95 -3.55 10.42 -17.35
N GLY A 96 -4.70 11.04 -17.08
CA GLY A 96 -5.83 10.50 -16.33
C GLY A 96 -5.70 10.56 -14.81
N SER A 97 -4.65 11.20 -14.27
CA SER A 97 -4.42 11.30 -12.83
C SER A 97 -3.28 12.28 -12.49
N PHE A 98 -2.83 12.29 -11.24
CA PHE A 98 -1.69 13.06 -10.78
C PHE A 98 -0.83 12.27 -9.79
N LEU A 99 0.42 12.71 -9.62
CA LEU A 99 1.34 12.15 -8.63
C LEU A 99 1.79 13.23 -7.65
N CYS A 100 1.76 12.90 -6.36
CA CYS A 100 2.37 13.70 -5.31
C CYS A 100 3.74 13.11 -4.97
N LEU A 101 4.80 13.85 -5.28
CA LEU A 101 6.19 13.42 -5.11
C LEU A 101 6.93 14.34 -4.13
N CYS A 102 8.01 13.86 -3.55
CA CYS A 102 8.89 14.73 -2.77
C CYS A 102 9.64 15.68 -3.69
N LYS A 103 9.72 16.96 -3.28
CA LYS A 103 10.56 17.97 -3.92
C LYS A 103 12.02 17.54 -3.92
N PRO A 104 12.86 18.09 -4.82
CA PRO A 104 14.30 17.91 -4.73
C PRO A 104 14.83 18.24 -3.33
N ASN A 105 15.73 17.40 -2.81
CA ASN A 105 16.26 17.42 -1.43
C ASN A 105 15.25 17.03 -0.34
N TYR A 106 14.17 16.34 -0.71
CA TYR A 106 13.29 15.66 0.23
C TYR A 106 13.24 14.17 -0.08
N THR A 107 13.30 13.36 0.96
CA THR A 107 13.20 11.90 0.87
C THR A 107 11.83 11.43 1.38
N PRO A 108 11.15 10.53 0.67
CA PRO A 108 9.91 9.92 1.16
C PRO A 108 10.21 8.99 2.35
N VAL A 109 9.64 9.30 3.51
CA VAL A 109 9.71 8.49 4.73
C VAL A 109 8.28 8.27 5.24
N ASN A 110 7.85 7.01 5.30
CA ASN A 110 6.51 6.61 5.78
C ASN A 110 5.34 7.40 5.14
N GLY A 111 5.41 7.70 3.84
CA GLY A 111 4.38 8.45 3.12
C GLY A 111 4.41 9.97 3.34
N THR A 112 5.48 10.49 3.95
CA THR A 112 5.72 11.94 4.13
C THR A 112 7.06 12.33 3.53
N CYS A 113 7.20 13.58 3.08
CA CYS A 113 8.44 14.09 2.54
C CYS A 113 9.25 14.77 3.63
N VAL A 114 10.50 14.33 3.82
CA VAL A 114 11.41 14.85 4.85
C VAL A 114 12.56 15.55 4.16
N HIS A 115 12.86 16.77 4.57
CA HIS A 115 14.00 17.47 4.01
C HIS A 115 15.30 16.73 4.38
N ASP A 116 16.15 16.44 3.39
CA ASP A 116 17.36 15.63 3.53
C ASP A 116 18.40 16.20 4.52
N ASN A 117 18.27 17.48 4.86
CA ASN A 117 19.17 18.19 5.75
C ASN A 117 18.54 18.47 7.11
N ASP A 118 17.40 17.89 7.47
CA ASP A 118 16.70 18.24 8.73
C ASP A 118 17.57 18.05 9.99
N CYS A 119 18.56 17.16 9.94
CA CYS A 119 19.58 16.99 10.99
C CYS A 119 20.79 17.95 10.88
N THR A 120 20.95 18.62 9.76
CA THR A 120 22.05 19.55 9.44
C THR A 120 21.58 20.99 9.20
N GLN A 121 20.27 21.27 9.27
CA GLN A 121 19.72 22.62 9.14
C GLN A 121 20.17 23.52 10.30
N PRO A 122 20.54 24.78 10.02
CA PRO A 122 20.77 25.77 11.06
C PRO A 122 19.49 25.96 11.89
N GLY A 123 19.51 25.56 13.16
CA GLY A 123 18.37 25.67 14.09
C GLY A 123 17.75 24.33 14.51
N LYS A 124 17.95 23.26 13.74
CA LYS A 124 17.54 21.89 14.10
C LYS A 124 18.73 21.10 14.66
N LYS A 125 19.33 21.63 15.73
CA LYS A 125 20.44 20.98 16.44
C LYS A 125 19.90 20.22 17.66
N CYS A 126 20.31 18.96 17.78
CA CYS A 126 20.11 18.20 19.01
C CYS A 126 21.15 18.58 20.06
N HIS A 127 20.89 18.22 21.31
CA HIS A 127 21.85 18.35 22.38
C HIS A 127 23.14 17.59 22.02
N LYS A 128 24.31 18.05 22.48
CA LYS A 128 25.63 17.44 22.14
C LYS A 128 25.73 15.93 22.41
N ASN A 129 24.95 15.44 23.39
CA ASN A 129 24.86 14.04 23.79
C ASN A 129 23.60 13.33 23.26
N ALA A 130 23.02 13.82 22.17
CA ALA A 130 21.89 13.23 21.48
C ALA A 130 22.23 12.97 20.01
N ASP A 131 21.59 11.96 19.45
CA ASP A 131 21.58 11.69 18.02
C ASP A 131 20.31 12.31 17.41
N CYS A 132 20.47 12.90 16.23
CA CYS A 132 19.34 13.27 15.40
C CYS A 132 18.76 12.01 14.76
N ILE A 133 17.45 11.81 14.91
CA ILE A 133 16.72 10.69 14.33
C ILE A 133 15.47 11.21 13.64
N THR A 134 15.05 10.52 12.57
CA THR A 134 13.79 10.81 11.89
C THR A 134 12.71 9.86 12.39
N VAL A 135 11.62 10.39 12.96
CA VAL A 135 10.45 9.60 13.41
C VAL A 135 9.21 10.15 12.73
N ASN A 136 8.45 9.29 12.04
CA ASN A 136 7.23 9.68 11.31
C ASN A 136 7.43 10.89 10.38
N GLY A 137 8.57 10.94 9.70
CA GLY A 137 8.88 12.04 8.78
C GLY A 137 9.30 13.36 9.44
N THR A 138 9.47 13.38 10.76
CA THR A 138 9.84 14.60 11.49
C THR A 138 11.20 14.46 12.18
N PHE A 139 11.94 15.57 12.19
CA PHE A 139 13.15 15.74 12.99
C PHE A 139 12.86 15.48 14.47
N ASN A 140 13.58 14.53 15.06
CA ASN A 140 13.54 14.22 16.47
C ASN A 140 14.97 14.08 17.02
N CYS A 141 15.12 14.32 18.32
CA CYS A 141 16.39 14.12 19.01
C CYS A 141 16.25 13.03 20.07
N ARG A 142 17.17 12.07 20.06
CA ARG A 142 17.21 11.00 21.05
C ARG A 142 18.54 11.05 21.79
N CYS A 143 18.52 11.09 23.11
CA CYS A 143 19.75 11.04 23.90
C CYS A 143 20.52 9.74 23.59
N LYS A 144 21.86 9.86 23.51
CA LYS A 144 22.79 8.74 23.31
C LYS A 144 22.71 7.78 24.50
N SER A 145 23.13 6.53 24.28
CA SER A 145 23.19 5.51 25.35
C SER A 145 23.93 6.02 26.60
N GLY A 146 23.36 5.77 27.78
CA GLY A 146 23.86 6.29 29.06
C GLY A 146 23.41 7.71 29.41
N TYR A 147 22.67 8.39 28.52
CA TYR A 147 22.08 9.70 28.78
C TYR A 147 20.55 9.66 28.72
N THR A 148 19.90 10.49 29.54
CA THR A 148 18.44 10.63 29.62
C THR A 148 18.04 12.11 29.55
N GLY A 149 16.91 12.39 28.91
CA GLY A 149 16.39 13.75 28.79
C GLY A 149 15.53 13.95 27.53
N ASP A 150 15.39 15.20 27.11
CA ASP A 150 14.53 15.60 25.99
C ASP A 150 15.20 15.47 24.60
N GLY A 151 16.49 15.12 24.57
CA GLY A 151 17.29 15.02 23.34
C GLY A 151 17.66 16.36 22.71
N LYS A 152 16.90 17.43 22.94
CA LYS A 152 17.03 18.71 22.25
C LYS A 152 17.89 19.71 23.02
N ASN A 153 17.57 19.93 24.30
CA ASN A 153 18.28 20.90 25.14
C ASN A 153 18.98 20.23 26.33
N ASN A 154 18.52 19.05 26.72
CA ASN A 154 18.97 18.38 27.93
C ASN A 154 19.13 16.87 27.71
N CYS A 155 20.37 16.40 27.86
CA CYS A 155 20.66 14.99 28.10
C CYS A 155 21.66 14.89 29.25
N THR A 156 21.19 14.45 30.42
CA THR A 156 21.98 14.23 31.62
C THR A 156 22.30 12.76 31.79
N GLY A 157 23.52 12.47 32.23
CA GLY A 157 24.04 11.12 32.37
C GLY A 157 25.53 11.09 32.12
N SER A 158 26.13 9.93 32.36
CA SER A 158 27.52 9.63 32.03
C SER A 158 27.52 8.73 30.80
N LYS A 159 28.46 8.99 29.88
CA LYS A 159 28.80 8.02 28.84
C LYS A 159 29.14 6.73 29.58
N LEU A 160 28.26 5.72 29.55
CA LEU A 160 28.67 4.37 29.86
C LEU A 160 29.79 4.12 28.87
N SER A 161 31.03 4.03 29.36
CA SER A 161 32.18 3.73 28.53
C SER A 161 31.81 2.57 27.62
N GLU A 162 31.89 2.79 26.31
CA GLU A 162 32.00 1.70 25.35
C GLU A 162 33.17 0.84 25.84
N GLY A 163 32.87 -0.28 26.48
CA GLY A 163 33.87 -1.06 27.20
C GLY A 163 33.29 -1.93 28.31
N ILE A 164 32.44 -2.89 27.95
CA ILE A 164 32.74 -4.25 28.42
C ILE A 164 33.54 -4.83 27.27
N LYS A 165 34.87 -4.96 27.44
CA LYS A 165 35.63 -5.82 26.54
C LYS A 165 35.21 -7.25 26.87
N ASP A 166 34.99 -8.09 25.85
CA ASP A 166 34.87 -9.53 26.06
C ASP A 166 36.08 -9.99 26.88
N GLY A 167 35.85 -10.32 28.15
CA GLY A 167 36.91 -10.72 29.08
C GLY A 167 36.74 -10.29 30.55
N ASP A 168 35.96 -9.26 30.86
CA ASP A 168 35.82 -8.77 32.26
C ASP A 168 34.54 -9.24 32.97
N ILE A 169 33.83 -10.22 32.42
CA ILE A 169 32.68 -10.83 33.09
C ILE A 169 33.20 -11.97 33.97
N ASP A 170 33.24 -11.73 35.28
CA ASP A 170 33.38 -12.79 36.27
C ASP A 170 32.25 -13.82 36.06
N PRO A 171 32.55 -15.11 35.82
CA PRO A 171 31.54 -16.14 35.63
C PRO A 171 30.58 -16.30 36.82
N LEU A 172 30.91 -15.81 38.02
CA LEU A 172 29.96 -15.75 39.14
C LEU A 172 28.88 -14.67 38.98
N SER A 173 29.11 -13.63 38.17
CA SER A 173 28.14 -12.54 37.95
C SER A 173 27.04 -12.90 36.94
N PHE A 174 27.27 -13.90 36.08
CA PHE A 174 26.26 -14.40 35.14
C PHE A 174 25.22 -15.31 35.81
N MET A 175 25.58 -15.93 36.95
CA MET A 175 24.72 -16.88 37.64
C MET A 175 23.57 -16.20 38.39
N THR A 176 23.69 -14.91 38.71
CA THR A 176 22.63 -14.14 39.41
C THR A 176 21.52 -13.65 38.46
N VAL A 177 21.76 -13.63 37.14
CA VAL A 177 20.73 -13.18 36.16
C VAL A 177 19.87 -14.35 35.66
N MET A 178 20.30 -15.61 35.83
CA MET A 178 19.51 -16.78 35.41
C MET A 178 18.60 -17.36 36.51
N HIS A 179 18.32 -16.63 37.59
CA HIS A 179 17.45 -17.16 38.65
C HIS A 179 16.03 -16.55 38.70
N ASP A 180 15.73 -15.53 37.87
CA ASP A 180 14.40 -14.91 37.84
C ASP A 180 13.57 -15.18 36.56
N ASP A 181 14.13 -15.79 35.52
CA ASP A 181 13.39 -16.09 34.27
C ASP A 181 12.98 -17.58 34.10
N ILE A 182 13.28 -18.47 35.06
CA ILE A 182 12.97 -19.91 34.94
C ILE A 182 11.62 -20.31 35.57
N PHE A 183 10.86 -19.38 36.18
CA PHE A 183 9.60 -19.73 36.85
C PHE A 183 8.31 -19.33 36.12
N ASN A 184 8.34 -19.12 34.80
CA ASN A 184 7.10 -18.84 34.07
C ASN A 184 7.00 -19.47 32.67
N PHE A 185 7.36 -20.74 32.55
CA PHE A 185 7.12 -21.53 31.34
C PHE A 185 6.04 -22.58 31.55
N ASN A 186 4.79 -22.13 31.61
CA ASN A 186 3.73 -22.89 30.96
C ASN A 186 3.76 -22.49 29.48
N PHE A 187 3.85 -23.46 28.56
CA PHE A 187 3.86 -23.31 27.09
C PHE A 187 5.21 -23.05 26.40
N ILE A 188 6.19 -23.95 26.57
CA ILE A 188 7.23 -24.17 25.54
C ILE A 188 7.09 -25.61 25.04
N THR A 189 7.08 -25.79 23.72
CA THR A 189 7.08 -27.10 23.07
C THR A 189 8.49 -27.71 23.04
N ILE A 190 8.61 -29.04 23.01
CA ILE A 190 9.92 -29.73 23.03
C ILE A 190 10.85 -29.24 21.91
N ASP A 191 10.30 -28.83 20.77
CA ASP A 191 11.06 -28.33 19.62
C ASP A 191 11.73 -26.97 19.90
N GLU A 192 11.09 -26.08 20.64
CA GLU A 192 11.64 -24.78 21.03
C GLU A 192 12.77 -24.91 22.07
N VAL A 193 12.71 -25.94 22.92
CA VAL A 193 13.80 -26.27 23.87
C VAL A 193 15.02 -26.80 23.13
N ILE A 194 14.82 -27.61 22.09
CA ILE A 194 15.90 -28.15 21.26
C ILE A 194 16.58 -27.03 20.47
N ASP A 195 15.82 -26.08 19.94
CA ASP A 195 16.36 -24.94 19.18
C ASP A 195 17.18 -23.99 20.05
N ALA A 196 16.73 -23.75 21.30
CA ALA A 196 17.47 -22.98 22.28
C ALA A 196 18.79 -23.67 22.69
N LEU A 197 18.78 -25.00 22.88
CA LEU A 197 19.99 -25.78 23.21
C LEU A 197 20.99 -25.82 22.05
N ASN A 198 20.51 -25.90 20.81
CA ASN A 198 21.37 -25.81 19.61
C ASN A 198 22.03 -24.43 19.47
N HIS A 199 21.31 -23.35 19.80
CA HIS A 199 21.88 -22.00 19.82
C HIS A 199 22.94 -21.79 20.91
N ILE A 200 22.84 -22.51 22.03
CA ILE A 200 23.86 -22.52 23.09
C ILE A 200 25.11 -23.29 22.63
N GLN A 201 24.93 -24.42 21.93
CA GLN A 201 26.06 -25.22 21.43
C GLN A 201 26.89 -24.49 20.36
N LEU A 202 26.25 -23.70 19.49
CA LEU A 202 26.95 -22.90 18.46
C LEU A 202 27.82 -21.76 19.03
N LYS A 203 27.57 -21.32 20.28
CA LYS A 203 28.41 -20.30 20.94
C LYS A 203 29.67 -20.88 21.61
N ASN A 204 29.76 -22.19 21.80
CA ASN A 204 30.90 -22.82 22.47
C ASN A 204 32.09 -23.14 21.52
N GLU A 205 31.94 -23.01 20.20
CA GLU A 205 33.04 -23.25 19.26
C GLU A 205 34.03 -22.08 19.11
N TRP A 206 33.77 -20.93 19.75
CA TRP A 206 34.67 -19.76 19.69
C TRP A 206 35.73 -19.73 20.81
N PHE A 207 35.76 -20.73 21.70
CA PHE A 207 36.66 -20.73 22.87
C PHE A 207 37.95 -21.56 22.73
N TYR A 208 38.24 -22.14 21.56
CA TYR A 208 39.53 -22.81 21.30
C TYR A 208 40.17 -22.36 19.98
N LYS A 209 40.74 -21.16 19.97
CA LYS A 209 41.90 -20.83 19.12
C LYS A 209 42.68 -19.63 19.63
#